data_AF-A0A651G218-F1
#
_entry.id   AF-A0A651G218-F1
#
_cell.length_a   1.000
_cell.length_b   1.000
_cell.length_c   1.000
_cell.angle_alpha   90.00
_cell.angle_beta   90.00
_cell.angle_gamma   90.00
#
_symmetry.space_group_name_H-M   'P 1'
#
loop_
_entity.id
_entity.type
_entity.pdbx_description
1 polymer ?
#
loop_
_entity_poly.entity_id
_entity_poly.type
_entity_poly.pdbx_seq_one_letter_code
_entity_poly.pdbx_strand_id
1 'polypeptide(L)' 'MMLKGDHINLAPLNDAYGAVVTGMGRSNVEMVMVNGTIQKWNGRLVRDDLDEIMERAAQSRSGIFERSGMEKGLV' A
#
# COMPACT_ATOMS: atom_id res chain seq x y z
N MET A 1 -11.85 -6.21 -6.87
CA MET A 1 -11.30 -5.19 -5.94
C MET A 1 -12.44 -4.33 -5.44
N MET A 2 -12.36 -3.81 -4.21
CA MET A 2 -13.39 -2.96 -3.59
C MET A 2 -12.76 -1.70 -2.99
N LEU A 3 -13.46 -0.56 -3.08
CA LEU A 3 -13.02 0.76 -2.63
C LEU A 3 -14.01 1.34 -1.60
N LYS A 4 -13.48 2.03 -0.57
CA LYS A 4 -14.24 2.78 0.43
C LYS A 4 -14.45 4.22 -0.02
N GLY A 5 -15.72 4.60 -0.19
CA GLY A 5 -16.18 5.93 -0.62
C GLY A 5 -16.58 6.87 0.52
N ASP A 6 -16.54 6.40 1.76
CA ASP A 6 -16.97 7.10 2.98
C ASP A 6 -15.83 7.78 3.74
N HIS A 7 -14.60 7.69 3.23
CA HIS A 7 -13.47 8.40 3.80
C HIS A 7 -13.59 9.91 3.58
N ILE A 8 -13.12 10.68 4.56
CA ILE A 8 -13.21 12.16 4.55
C ILE A 8 -12.55 12.80 3.32
N ASN A 9 -11.53 12.17 2.71
CA ASN A 9 -10.87 12.67 1.50
C ASN A 9 -11.77 12.67 0.25
N LEU A 10 -12.96 12.09 0.34
CA LEU A 10 -13.93 12.00 -0.75
C LEU A 10 -15.22 12.78 -0.48
N ALA A 11 -15.37 13.40 0.70
CA ALA A 11 -16.60 14.07 1.07
C ALA A 11 -16.65 15.51 0.49
N PRO A 12 -17.78 15.92 -0.13
CA PRO A 12 -18.95 15.12 -0.49
C PRO A 12 -18.73 14.32 -1.79
N LEU A 13 -19.07 13.02 -1.76
CA LEU A 13 -18.93 12.15 -2.93
C LEU A 13 -20.07 12.40 -3.91
N ASN A 14 -19.78 13.14 -4.98
CA ASN A 14 -20.75 13.53 -6.01
C ASN A 14 -20.62 12.71 -7.31
N ASP A 15 -19.41 12.27 -7.65
CA ASP A 15 -19.12 11.45 -8.82
C ASP A 15 -18.14 10.32 -8.45
N ALA A 16 -18.57 9.08 -8.61
CA ALA A 16 -17.76 7.92 -8.27
C ALA A 16 -16.54 7.74 -9.19
N TYR A 17 -16.66 8.03 -10.48
CA TYR A 17 -15.56 7.90 -11.44
C TYR A 17 -14.53 9.01 -11.25
N GLY A 18 -15.02 10.25 -11.11
CA GLY A 18 -14.20 11.40 -10.75
C GLY A 18 -13.45 11.14 -9.46
N ALA A 19 -14.13 10.64 -8.42
CA ALA A 19 -13.51 10.29 -7.14
C ALA A 19 -12.39 9.25 -7.28
N VAL A 20 -12.57 8.20 -8.10
CA VAL A 20 -11.53 7.18 -8.31
C VAL A 20 -10.25 7.79 -8.89
N VAL A 21 -10.38 8.71 -9.84
CA VAL A 21 -9.23 9.29 -10.57
C VAL A 21 -8.58 10.42 -9.80
N THR A 22 -9.36 11.27 -9.14
CA THR A 22 -8.87 12.54 -8.57
C THR A 22 -8.70 12.51 -7.06
N GLY A 23 -9.51 11.74 -6.33
CA GLY A 23 -9.59 11.80 -4.87
C GLY A 23 -9.17 10.53 -4.14
N MET A 24 -9.38 9.35 -4.74
CA MET A 24 -9.09 8.07 -4.11
C MET A 24 -7.60 7.75 -4.16
N GLY A 25 -7.09 7.30 -3.02
CA GLY A 25 -5.73 6.80 -2.87
C GLY A 25 -5.68 5.31 -2.55
N ARG A 26 -4.46 4.80 -2.38
CA ARG A 26 -4.19 3.40 -1.98
C ARG A 26 -4.86 3.01 -0.64
N SER A 27 -5.12 3.99 0.23
CA SER A 27 -5.81 3.81 1.51
C SER A 27 -7.32 3.55 1.35
N ASN A 28 -7.93 3.96 0.24
CA ASN A 28 -9.34 3.68 -0.05
C ASN A 28 -9.57 2.22 -0.48
N VAL A 29 -8.53 1.43 -0.77
CA VAL A 29 -8.68 0.03 -1.19
C VAL A 29 -9.04 -0.84 0.01
N GLU A 30 -10.27 -1.36 0.05
CA GLU A 30 -10.74 -2.21 1.13
C GLU A 30 -10.35 -3.69 0.93
N MET A 31 -10.58 -4.17 -0.30
CA MET A 31 -10.41 -5.59 -0.63
C MET A 31 -9.74 -5.78 -1.99
N VAL A 32 -8.81 -6.73 -2.04
CA VAL A 32 -8.18 -7.20 -3.27
C VAL A 32 -8.33 -8.71 -3.34
N MET A 33 -8.81 -9.21 -4.49
CA MET A 33 -8.92 -10.63 -4.79
C MET A 33 -8.17 -10.91 -6.10
N VAL A 34 -7.35 -11.95 -6.11
CA VAL A 34 -6.59 -12.43 -7.27
C VAL A 34 -6.83 -13.93 -7.41
N ASN A 35 -7.26 -14.39 -8.59
CA ASN A 35 -7.54 -15.80 -8.85
C ASN A 35 -8.43 -16.46 -7.78
N GLY A 36 -9.56 -15.84 -7.44
CA GLY A 36 -10.49 -16.33 -6.42
C GLY A 36 -9.97 -16.23 -4.98
N THR A 37 -8.80 -15.63 -4.75
CA THR A 37 -8.20 -15.56 -3.42
C THR A 37 -7.97 -14.16 -2.90
N ILE A 38 -8.38 -13.92 -1.64
CA ILE A 38 -8.32 -12.62 -0.97
C ILE A 38 -6.88 -12.32 -0.54
N GLN A 39 -6.32 -11.25 -1.08
CA GLN A 39 -4.98 -10.74 -0.76
C GLN A 39 -5.02 -9.59 0.24
N LYS A 40 -6.06 -8.76 0.18
CA LYS A 40 -6.33 -7.66 1.11
C LYS A 40 -7.77 -7.73 1.59
N TRP A 41 -8.00 -7.52 2.88
CA TRP A 41 -9.31 -7.50 3.51
C TRP A 41 -9.34 -6.46 4.63
N ASN A 42 -10.44 -5.71 4.74
CA ASN A 42 -10.62 -4.67 5.75
C ASN A 42 -9.41 -3.71 5.85
N GLY A 43 -8.88 -3.27 4.70
CA GLY A 43 -7.74 -2.37 4.65
C GLY A 43 -6.38 -3.01 4.97
N ARG A 44 -6.32 -4.31 5.30
CA ARG A 44 -5.09 -5.02 5.71
C ARG A 44 -4.73 -6.17 4.76
N LEU A 45 -3.43 -6.44 4.60
CA LEU A 45 -2.96 -7.59 3.84
C LEU A 45 -3.23 -8.89 4.61
N VAL A 46 -3.65 -9.93 3.91
CA VAL A 46 -4.18 -11.17 4.52
C VAL A 46 -3.14 -12.29 4.55
N ARG A 47 -2.09 -12.24 3.71
CA ARG A 47 -1.33 -13.44 3.33
C ARG A 47 0.17 -13.37 3.42
N ASP A 48 0.70 -12.23 3.83
CA ASP A 48 2.14 -12.01 3.83
C ASP A 48 2.63 -11.78 5.26
N ASP A 49 3.73 -12.43 5.62
CA ASP A 49 4.52 -12.05 6.80
C ASP A 49 5.19 -10.71 6.48
N LEU A 50 4.47 -9.64 6.78
CA LEU A 50 4.94 -8.29 6.53
C LEU A 50 6.22 -7.98 7.28
N ASP A 51 6.44 -8.60 8.45
CA ASP A 51 7.65 -8.38 9.24
C ASP A 51 8.86 -8.98 8.52
N GLU A 52 8.76 -10.21 8.01
CA GLU A 52 9.82 -10.83 7.20
C GLU A 52 10.13 -10.00 5.95
N ILE A 53 9.10 -9.53 5.23
CA ILE A 53 9.27 -8.72 4.02
C ILE A 53 9.97 -7.39 4.35
N MET A 54 9.56 -6.73 5.42
CA MET A 54 10.16 -5.46 5.85
C MET A 54 11.61 -5.66 6.31
N GLU A 55 11.91 -6.75 6.99
CA GLU A 55 13.28 -7.10 7.37
C GLU A 55 14.16 -7.33 6.13
N ARG A 56 13.70 -8.12 5.18
CA ARG A 56 14.40 -8.38 3.91
C ARG A 56 14.61 -7.10 3.10
N ALA A 57 13.62 -6.20 3.09
CA ALA A 57 13.75 -4.88 2.47
C ALA A 57 14.82 -4.03 3.17
N ALA A 58 14.87 -4.04 4.51
CA ALA A 58 15.87 -3.33 5.28
C ALA A 58 17.30 -3.89 5.08
N GLN A 59 17.44 -5.21 4.98
CA GLN A 59 18.70 -5.87 4.66
C GLN A 59 19.15 -5.53 3.23
N SER A 60 18.25 -5.58 2.25
CA SER A 60 18.53 -5.20 0.86
C SER A 60 18.99 -3.74 0.76
N ARG A 61 18.25 -2.81 1.40
CA ARG A 61 18.65 -1.41 1.53
C ARG A 61 20.06 -1.30 2.09
N SER A 62 20.35 -2.00 3.17
CA SER A 62 21.66 -1.98 3.84
C SER A 62 22.79 -2.43 2.91
N GLY A 63 22.59 -3.52 2.17
CA GLY A 63 23.59 -4.01 1.22
C GLY A 63 23.80 -3.06 0.03
N ILE A 64 22.78 -2.31 -0.39
CA ILE A 64 22.94 -1.27 -1.43
C ILE A 64 23.84 -0.15 -0.90
N PHE A 65 23.58 0.37 0.30
CA PHE A 65 24.39 1.45 0.90
C PHE A 65 25.86 1.04 1.07
N GLU A 66 26.12 -0.19 1.53
CA GLU A 66 27.47 -0.73 1.68
C GLU A 66 28.21 -0.79 0.33
N ARG A 67 27.54 -1.27 -0.73
CA ARG A 67 28.14 -1.38 -2.06
C ARG A 67 28.27 -0.03 -2.78
N SER A 68 27.41 0.94 -2.48
CA SER A 68 27.42 2.25 -3.13
C SER A 68 28.35 3.26 -2.47
N GLY A 69 28.98 2.92 -1.34
CA GLY A 69 29.83 3.85 -0.59
C GLY A 69 29.08 5.04 0.00
N MET A 70 27.75 4.95 0.13
CA MET A 70 26.91 5.99 0.74
C MET A 70 26.72 5.68 2.23
N GLU A 71 26.95 6.65 3.10
CA GLU A 71 26.79 6.46 4.54
C GLU A 71 25.30 6.31 4.90
N LYS A 72 24.98 5.33 5.76
CA LYS A 72 23.62 5.14 6.32
C LYS A 72 23.29 6.30 7.27
N GLY A 73 22.95 7.45 6.71
CA GLY A 73 22.60 8.64 7.49
C GLY A 73 22.00 9.79 6.69
N LEU A 74 21.85 9.65 5.37
CA LEU A 74 21.34 10.72 4.51
C LEU A 74 19.81 10.62 4.30
N VAL A 75 19.01 10.78 5.37
CA VAL A 75 17.61 11.26 5.33
C VAL A 75 17.26 11.94 6.64
#